data_AF-A0A3M2GFI6-F1
#
_entry.id   AF-A0A3M2GFI6-F1
#
_cell.length_a   1.000
_cell.length_b   1.000
_cell.length_c   1.000
_cell.angle_alpha   90.00
_cell.angle_beta   90.00
_cell.angle_gamma   90.00
#
_symmetry.space_group_name_H-M   'P 1'
#
loop_
_entity.id
_entity.type
_entity.pdbx_description
1 polymer ?
#
loop_
_entity_poly.entity_id
_entity_poly.type
_entity_poly.pdbx_seq_one_letter_code
_entity_poly.pdbx_strand_id
1 'polypeptide(L)'
;TAAWDRRLAALPPRRREAVVLRHVAGLGCAEIAHITGRPVGTVKADVHRGLAQLRRLIDEENRTHGGRPADRGSREDAGTRHERPAKEAT
;
A
#
# COMPACT_ATOMS: atom_id res chain seq x y z
N THR A 1 16.23 7.49 -9.94
CA THR A 1 14.92 7.24 -9.28
C THR A 1 13.72 7.91 -9.94
N ALA A 2 13.87 8.81 -10.93
CA ALA A 2 12.78 9.60 -11.54
C ALA A 2 11.49 8.84 -11.92
N ALA A 3 11.56 7.56 -12.27
CA ALA A 3 10.38 6.75 -12.56
C ALA A 3 9.51 6.46 -11.31
N TRP A 4 10.14 6.25 -10.15
CA TRP A 4 9.43 6.11 -8.87
C TRP A 4 8.75 7.40 -8.45
N ASP A 5 9.42 8.54 -8.63
CA ASP A 5 8.86 9.85 -8.30
C ASP A 5 7.58 10.12 -9.08
N ARG A 6 7.56 9.80 -10.39
CA ARG A 6 6.36 9.90 -11.23
C ARG A 6 5.24 8.97 -10.77
N ARG A 7 5.54 7.70 -10.43
CA ARG A 7 4.54 6.73 -9.96
C ARG A 7 3.93 7.15 -8.62
N LEU A 8 4.76 7.62 -7.70
CA LEU A 8 4.29 8.18 -6.44
C LEU A 8 3.46 9.45 -6.67
N ALA A 9 3.87 10.31 -7.61
CA ALA A 9 3.13 11.51 -7.99
C ALA A 9 1.72 11.22 -8.53
N ALA A 10 1.50 10.05 -9.15
CA ALA A 10 0.19 9.61 -9.62
C ALA A 10 -0.77 9.17 -8.49
N LEU A 11 -0.26 8.92 -7.27
CA LEU A 11 -1.11 8.63 -6.13
C LEU A 11 -1.73 9.91 -5.55
N PRO A 12 -2.99 9.85 -5.05
CA PRO A 12 -3.55 10.90 -4.22
C PRO A 12 -2.62 11.23 -3.04
N PRO A 13 -2.46 12.50 -2.64
CA PRO A 13 -1.44 12.93 -1.67
C PRO A 13 -1.45 12.12 -0.38
N ARG A 14 -2.63 11.85 0.16
CA ARG A 14 -2.82 11.10 1.40
C ARG A 14 -2.44 9.62 1.32
N ARG A 15 -2.61 9.00 0.15
CA ARG A 15 -2.17 7.61 -0.08
C ARG A 15 -0.66 7.55 -0.29
N ARG A 16 -0.11 8.51 -1.03
CA ARG A 16 1.34 8.66 -1.21
C ARG A 16 2.05 8.79 0.13
N GLU A 17 1.61 9.72 0.96
CA GLU A 17 2.14 9.96 2.31
C GLU A 17 2.13 8.68 3.15
N ALA A 18 0.99 7.98 3.21
CA ALA A 18 0.88 6.74 3.97
C ALA A 18 1.81 5.62 3.45
N VAL A 19 1.94 5.46 2.12
CA VAL A 19 2.83 4.47 1.50
C VAL A 19 4.30 4.79 1.77
N VAL A 20 4.71 6.05 1.62
CA VAL A 20 6.09 6.49 1.85
C VAL A 20 6.47 6.29 3.32
N LEU A 21 5.63 6.75 4.25
CA LEU A 21 5.91 6.58 5.68
C LEU A 21 5.99 5.09 6.07
N ARG A 22 5.13 4.24 5.49
CA ARG A 22 5.14 2.80 5.80
C ARG A 22 6.33 2.07 5.21
N HIS A 23 6.66 2.29 3.95
CA HIS A 23 7.60 1.43 3.21
C HIS A 23 8.98 2.05 3.00
N VAL A 24 9.10 3.38 3.04
CA VAL A 24 10.38 4.09 2.93
C VAL A 24 10.90 4.47 4.31
N ALA A 25 10.04 5.03 5.16
CA ALA A 25 10.43 5.42 6.53
C ALA A 25 10.27 4.29 7.56
N GLY A 26 9.66 3.15 7.19
CA GLY A 26 9.55 1.96 8.04
C GLY A 26 8.56 2.08 9.22
N LEU A 27 7.69 3.09 9.23
CA LEU A 27 6.79 3.35 10.35
C LEU A 27 5.57 2.40 10.37
N GLY A 28 5.11 2.05 11.57
CA GLY A 28 3.87 1.29 11.77
C GLY A 28 2.61 2.12 11.48
N CYS A 29 1.49 1.45 11.17
CA CYS A 29 0.22 2.15 10.91
C CYS A 29 -0.27 3.01 12.09
N ALA A 30 0.03 2.62 13.33
CA ALA A 30 -0.33 3.38 14.53
C ALA A 30 0.50 4.67 14.66
N GLU A 31 1.80 4.60 14.39
CA GLU A 31 2.69 5.76 14.40
C GLU A 31 2.34 6.74 13.28
N ILE A 32 2.06 6.22 12.08
CA ILE A 32 1.59 7.05 10.95
C ILE A 32 0.25 7.72 11.27
N ALA A 33 -0.68 7.01 11.90
CA ALA A 33 -1.96 7.56 12.33
C ALA A 33 -1.77 8.71 13.32
N HIS A 34 -0.86 8.54 14.29
CA HIS A 34 -0.50 9.58 15.25
C HIS A 34 0.12 10.81 14.57
N ILE A 35 1.14 10.62 13.71
CA ILE A 35 1.83 11.71 13.01
C ILE A 35 0.89 12.48 12.08
N THR A 36 0.01 11.78 11.36
CA THR A 36 -0.88 12.40 10.37
C THR A 36 -2.20 12.90 10.95
N GLY A 37 -2.52 12.56 12.21
CA GLY A 37 -3.80 12.87 12.85
C GLY A 37 -4.99 12.14 12.21
N ARG A 38 -4.78 10.94 11.66
CA ARG A 38 -5.80 10.21 10.88
C ARG A 38 -6.10 8.85 11.53
N PRO A 39 -7.33 8.32 11.42
CA PRO A 39 -7.65 7.01 11.99
C PRO A 39 -6.77 5.90 11.44
N VAL A 40 -6.33 4.97 12.30
CA VAL A 40 -5.51 3.81 11.92
C VAL A 40 -6.15 3.00 10.79
N GLY A 41 -7.48 2.82 10.82
CA GLY A 41 -8.23 2.16 9.75
C GLY A 41 -8.12 2.88 8.40
N THR A 42 -8.16 4.21 8.40
CA THR A 42 -7.96 5.04 7.21
C THR A 42 -6.54 4.91 6.68
N VAL A 43 -5.53 4.95 7.56
CA VAL A 43 -4.12 4.77 7.18
C VAL A 43 -3.91 3.39 6.54
N LYS A 44 -4.41 2.32 7.16
CA LYS A 44 -4.35 0.95 6.60
C LYS A 44 -4.98 0.89 5.21
N ALA A 45 -6.17 1.47 5.06
CA ALA A 45 -6.89 1.48 3.80
C ALA A 45 -6.17 2.31 2.72
N ASP A 46 -5.51 3.40 3.10
CA ASP A 46 -4.72 4.23 2.19
C ASP A 46 -3.43 3.56 1.74
N VAL A 47 -2.73 2.86 2.63
CA VAL A 47 -1.57 2.03 2.26
C VAL A 47 -2.01 0.97 1.25
N HIS A 48 -3.05 0.20 1.58
CA HIS A 48 -3.55 -0.87 0.70
C HIS A 48 -3.95 -0.33 -0.68
N ARG A 49 -4.76 0.73 -0.74
CA ARG A 49 -5.19 1.35 -2.01
C ARG A 49 -4.02 1.97 -2.77
N GLY A 50 -3.05 2.58 -2.06
CA GLY A 50 -1.85 3.14 -2.65
C GLY A 50 -1.00 2.08 -3.33
N LEU A 51 -0.71 0.97 -2.65
CA LEU A 51 0.02 -0.17 -3.23
C LEU A 51 -0.71 -0.79 -4.41
N ALA A 52 -2.03 -0.98 -4.30
CA ALA A 52 -2.85 -1.51 -5.40
C ALA A 52 -2.78 -0.61 -6.65
N GLN A 53 -2.81 0.72 -6.47
CA GLN A 53 -2.69 1.67 -7.58
C GLN A 53 -1.27 1.67 -8.18
N LEU A 54 -0.22 1.63 -7.36
CA LEU A 54 1.16 1.51 -7.85
C LEU A 54 1.38 0.25 -8.68
N ARG A 55 0.83 -0.90 -8.22
CA ARG A 55 0.91 -2.16 -8.97
C ARG A 55 0.24 -2.04 -10.34
N ARG A 56 -0.94 -1.40 -10.43
CA ARG A 56 -1.62 -1.15 -11.70
C ARG A 56 -0.81 -0.27 -12.65
N LEU A 57 -0.23 0.81 -12.14
CA LEU A 57 0.60 1.71 -12.95
C LEU A 57 1.82 0.98 -13.53
N ILE A 58 2.50 0.17 -12.72
CA ILE A 58 3.64 -0.64 -13.19
C ILE A 58 3.18 -1.68 -14.22
N ASP A 59 2.05 -2.35 -14.00
CA ASP A 59 1.48 -3.31 -14.95
C ASP A 59 1.10 -2.64 -16.29
N GLU A 60 0.52 -1.44 -16.25
CA GLU A 60 0.18 -0.63 -17.42
C GLU A 60 1.43 -0.22 -18.20
N GLU A 61 2.43 0.33 -17.51
CA GLU A 61 3.71 0.68 -18.12
C GLU A 61 4.37 -0.54 -18.74
N ASN A 62 4.39 -1.68 -18.05
CA ASN A 62 4.96 -2.92 -18.59
C ASN A 62 4.22 -3.39 -19.86
N ARG A 63 2.90 -3.22 -19.93
CA ARG A 63 2.12 -3.52 -21.14
C ARG A 63 2.42 -2.55 -22.29
N THR A 64 2.64 -1.27 -21.99
CA THR A 64 2.99 -0.25 -22.99
C THR A 64 4.42 -0.44 -23.52
N HIS A 65 5.36 -0.85 -22.67
CA HIS A 65 6.77 -1.02 -23.02
C HIS A 65 7.11 -2.44 -23.50
N GLY A 66 6.25 -3.42 -23.23
CA GLY A 66 6.45 -4.82 -23.57
C GLY A 66 5.19 -5.40 -24.20
N GLY A 67 5.13 -5.38 -25.53
CA GLY A 67 4.14 -6.13 -26.29
C GLY A 67 4.35 -7.64 -26.15
N ARG A 68 4.00 -8.23 -25.00
CA ARG A 68 3.72 -9.66 -24.84
C ARG A 68 2.85 -9.86 -23.60
N PRO A 69 1.63 -10.43 -23.73
CA PRO A 69 0.75 -10.63 -22.60
C PRO A 69 1.34 -11.72 -21.70
N ALA A 70 1.96 -11.32 -20.59
CA ALA A 70 2.36 -12.24 -19.54
C ALA A 70 1.11 -12.69 -18.77
N ASP A 71 0.70 -13.92 -19.08
CA ASP A 71 -0.01 -14.86 -18.22
C ASP A 71 0.03 -14.48 -16.72
N ARG A 72 -1.15 -14.22 -16.16
CA ARG A 72 -1.35 -13.97 -14.75
C ARG A 72 -2.27 -15.05 -14.18
N GLY A 73 -1.76 -16.28 -14.12
CA GLY A 73 -2.31 -17.35 -13.30
C GLY A 73 -2.14 -17.03 -11.81
N SER A 74 -3.22 -16.50 -11.24
CA SER A 74 -3.71 -16.67 -9.87
C SER A 74 -2.80 -17.43 -8.90
N ARG A 75 -2.18 -16.71 -7.95
CA ARG A 75 -1.78 -17.29 -6.66
C ARG A 75 -2.36 -16.46 -5.52
N GLU A 76 -3.23 -17.14 -4.79
CA GLU A 76 -3.23 -17.23 -3.33
C GLU A 76 -3.42 -15.92 -2.57
N ASP A 77 -4.66 -15.69 -2.13
CA ASP A 77 -4.89 -14.93 -0.90
C ASP A 77 -5.47 -15.90 0.14
N ALA A 78 -4.56 -16.73 0.67
CA ALA A 78 -4.77 -17.52 1.86
C ALA A 78 -4.48 -16.63 3.08
N GLY A 79 -5.52 -16.38 3.87
CA GLY A 79 -5.44 -16.26 5.33
C GLY A 79 -4.60 -15.12 5.91
N THR A 80 -5.28 -14.13 6.50
CA THR A 80 -4.87 -13.64 7.82
C THR A 80 -6.11 -13.38 8.67
N ARG A 81 -6.48 -14.42 9.43
CA ARG A 81 -7.32 -14.34 10.62
C ARG A 81 -6.66 -13.36 11.60
N HIS A 82 -7.25 -12.18 11.80
CA HIS A 82 -6.88 -11.31 12.92
C HIS A 82 -7.54 -11.87 14.18
N GLU A 83 -6.83 -12.75 14.89
CA GLU A 83 -7.12 -13.02 16.29
C GLU A 83 -6.82 -11.76 17.10
N ARG A 84 -7.86 -11.22 17.75
CA ARG A 84 -7.71 -10.18 18.76
C ARG A 84 -7.31 -10.88 20.06
N PRO A 85 -6.17 -10.56 20.70
CA PRO A 85 -5.96 -10.99 22.07
C PRO A 85 -6.84 -10.15 22.99
N ALA A 86 -7.74 -10.84 23.70
CA ALA A 86 -8.34 -10.35 24.93
C ALA A 86 -7.27 -10.35 26.02
N LYS A 87 -7.09 -9.22 26.70
CA LYS A 87 -6.50 -9.16 28.05
C LYS A 87 -6.75 -7.81 28.70
N GLU A 88 -7.64 -7.83 29.68
CA GLU A 88 -7.79 -6.96 30.86
C GLU A 88 -8.88 -7.70 31.67
N ALA A 89 -8.58 -8.65 32.54
CA ALA A 89 -7.73 -8.64 33.74
C ALA A 89 -8.21 -7.61 34.78
N THR A 90 -9.07 -8.13 35.66
CA THR A 90 -9.26 -7.78 37.08
C THR A 90 -9.98 -6.48 37.42
#